data_AF-A0A9E2U820-F1
#
_entry.id   AF-A0A9E2U820-F1
#
_cell.length_a   1.000
_cell.length_b   1.000
_cell.length_c   1.000
_cell.angle_alpha   90.00
_cell.angle_beta   90.00
_cell.angle_gamma   90.00
#
_symmetry.space_group_name_H-M   'P 1'
#
loop_
_entity.id
_entity.type
_entity.pdbx_description
1 polymer ?
#
loop_
_entity_poly.entity_id
_entity_poly.type
_entity_poly.pdbx_seq_one_letter_code
_entity_poly.pdbx_strand_id
1 'polypeptide(L)'
;MPNEPRFPPKALRTIEILTFPSVQLLDVTRPLQVFATANDIAAGGSKGAAPYLLSVVAPGGASVTTSSGLALLAQPLPPIESVPDTLLIAG
;
A
#
# COMPACT_ATOMS: atom_id res chain seq x y z
N MET A 1 -8.36 25.15 -17.07
CA MET A 1 -7.15 24.37 -17.43
C MET A 1 -7.56 22.93 -17.63
N PRO A 2 -7.02 22.16 -18.59
CA PRO A 2 -7.32 20.73 -18.64
C PRO A 2 -6.81 20.08 -17.35
N ASN A 3 -7.63 19.25 -16.72
CA ASN A 3 -7.25 18.43 -15.55
C ASN A 3 -6.48 17.15 -15.96
N GLU A 4 -6.04 17.07 -17.20
CA GLU A 4 -5.30 15.94 -17.72
C GLU A 4 -3.80 16.13 -17.46
N PRO A 5 -3.13 15.14 -16.84
CA PRO A 5 -1.73 15.24 -16.56
C PRO A 5 -0.93 15.23 -17.86
N ARG A 6 0.09 16.10 -17.95
CA ARG A 6 1.01 16.18 -19.09
C ARG A 6 1.74 14.86 -19.38
N PHE A 7 1.94 14.05 -18.35
CA PHE A 7 2.49 12.71 -18.46
C PHE A 7 1.45 11.73 -17.91
N PRO A 8 1.03 10.73 -18.70
CA PRO A 8 0.08 9.75 -18.21
C PRO A 8 0.73 8.96 -17.06
N PRO A 9 0.03 8.77 -15.94
CA PRO A 9 0.54 7.92 -14.87
C PRO A 9 0.69 6.49 -15.36
N LYS A 10 1.65 5.75 -14.79
CA LYS A 10 1.76 4.30 -14.97
C LYS A 10 0.41 3.63 -14.67
N ALA A 11 0.03 2.65 -15.50
CA ALA A 11 -1.29 2.03 -15.46
C ALA A 11 -1.59 1.34 -14.12
N LEU A 12 -0.60 0.66 -13.53
CA LEU A 12 -0.68 0.02 -12.21
C LEU A 12 0.58 0.36 -11.42
N ARG A 13 0.40 0.80 -10.18
CA ARG A 13 1.50 1.17 -9.27
C ARG A 13 1.51 0.27 -8.05
N THR A 14 2.65 -0.34 -7.76
CA THR A 14 2.82 -1.18 -6.58
C THR A 14 3.14 -0.31 -5.37
N ILE A 15 2.30 -0.41 -4.34
CA ILE A 15 2.43 0.30 -3.07
C ILE A 15 2.65 -0.74 -1.97
N GLU A 16 3.80 -0.68 -1.33
CA GLU A 16 4.14 -1.54 -0.20
C GLU A 16 4.20 -0.75 1.09
N ILE A 17 3.58 -1.28 2.15
CA ILE A 17 3.61 -0.71 3.49
C ILE A 17 4.38 -1.68 4.38
N LEU A 18 5.58 -1.26 4.78
CA LEU A 18 6.42 -2.01 5.71
C LEU A 18 5.87 -1.90 7.14
N THR A 19 5.63 -3.05 7.75
CA THR A 19 5.24 -3.20 9.16
C THR A 19 6.27 -4.02 9.93
N PHE A 20 6.30 -3.85 11.26
CA PHE A 20 7.24 -4.51 12.17
C PHE A 20 6.67 -4.60 13.59
N PRO A 21 7.22 -5.46 14.48
CA PRO A 21 6.70 -5.62 15.84
C PRO A 21 6.59 -4.29 16.59
N SER A 22 5.48 -4.11 17.30
CA SER A 22 5.16 -2.88 18.06
C SER A 22 4.91 -1.63 17.22
N VAL A 23 4.73 -1.74 15.90
CA VAL A 23 4.25 -0.63 15.06
C VAL A 23 2.92 -0.09 15.57
N GLN A 24 2.65 1.20 15.35
CA GLN A 24 1.32 1.73 15.58
C GLN A 24 0.36 1.27 14.48
N LEU A 25 -0.77 0.66 14.87
CA LEU A 25 -1.77 0.12 13.94
C LEU A 25 -2.23 1.15 12.90
N LEU A 26 -2.37 2.41 13.32
CA LEU A 26 -2.87 3.48 12.47
C LEU A 26 -1.85 3.95 11.43
N ASP A 27 -0.56 3.76 11.69
CA ASP A 27 0.50 4.14 10.76
C ASP A 27 0.58 3.17 9.58
N VAL A 28 0.09 1.94 9.76
CA VAL A 28 -0.11 0.97 8.67
C VAL A 28 -1.47 1.18 7.98
N THR A 29 -2.55 1.23 8.75
CA THR A 29 -3.91 1.16 8.21
C THR A 29 -4.38 2.45 7.55
N ARG A 30 -3.95 3.63 8.03
CA ARG A 30 -4.39 4.90 7.46
C ARG A 30 -3.92 5.09 6.02
N PRO A 31 -2.60 4.96 5.69
CA PRO A 31 -2.17 5.05 4.31
C PRO A 31 -2.78 3.97 3.42
N LEU A 32 -2.90 2.74 3.94
CA LEU A 32 -3.54 1.63 3.21
C LEU A 32 -4.96 1.99 2.77
N GLN A 33 -5.76 2.54 3.69
CA GLN A 33 -7.13 2.94 3.41
C GLN A 33 -7.22 4.08 2.40
N VAL A 34 -6.28 5.03 2.42
CA VAL A 34 -6.25 6.12 1.42
C VAL A 34 -6.10 5.55 0.01
N PHE A 35 -5.17 4.62 -0.20
CA PHE A 35 -4.99 4.01 -1.52
C PHE A 35 -6.15 3.08 -1.91
N ALA A 36 -6.70 2.33 -0.95
CA ALA A 36 -7.87 1.48 -1.19
C ALA A 36 -9.08 2.31 -1.63
N THR A 37 -9.37 3.40 -0.93
CA THR A 37 -10.45 4.33 -1.32
C THR A 37 -10.17 4.96 -2.69
N ALA A 38 -8.92 5.29 -3.01
CA ALA A 38 -8.57 5.79 -4.34
C ALA A 38 -8.78 4.75 -5.45
N ASN A 39 -8.57 3.45 -5.14
CA ASN A 39 -8.91 2.35 -6.04
C ASN A 39 -10.42 2.28 -6.29
N ASP A 40 -11.23 2.35 -5.23
CA ASP A 40 -12.69 2.29 -5.33
C ASP A 40 -13.24 3.45 -6.18
N ILE A 41 -12.75 4.67 -5.93
CA ILE A 41 -13.15 5.86 -6.70
C ILE A 41 -12.77 5.71 -8.18
N ALA A 42 -11.58 5.18 -8.48
CA ALA A 42 -11.12 5.00 -9.85
C ALA A 42 -11.92 3.91 -10.59
N ALA A 43 -12.27 2.82 -9.90
CA ALA A 43 -13.06 1.72 -10.44
C ALA A 43 -14.53 2.13 -10.70
N GLY A 44 -15.11 2.98 -9.84
CA GLY A 44 -16.47 3.50 -10.00
C GLY A 44 -16.62 4.60 -11.07
N GLY A 45 -15.51 5.14 -11.59
CA GLY A 45 -15.49 6.14 -12.65
C GLY A 45 -15.17 5.55 -14.04
N SER A 46 -15.04 6.42 -15.05
CA SER A 46 -14.74 6.05 -16.44
C SER A 46 -13.33 5.47 -16.68
N LYS A 47 -12.51 5.30 -15.62
CA LYS A 47 -11.09 4.93 -15.73
C LYS A 47 -10.81 3.42 -15.65
N GLY A 48 -11.84 2.58 -15.49
CA GLY A 48 -11.83 1.16 -15.87
C GLY A 48 -10.97 0.19 -15.03
N ALA A 49 -9.93 0.64 -14.32
CA ALA A 49 -9.09 -0.21 -13.48
C ALA A 49 -8.57 0.51 -12.22
N ALA A 50 -8.41 -0.26 -11.14
CA ALA A 50 -7.79 0.18 -9.91
C ALA A 50 -6.29 0.51 -10.14
N PRO A 51 -5.84 1.75 -9.85
CA PRO A 51 -4.49 2.19 -10.18
C PRO A 51 -3.39 1.72 -9.22
N TYR A 52 -3.75 1.16 -8.06
CA TYR A 52 -2.78 0.76 -7.04
C TYR A 52 -2.90 -0.71 -6.67
N LEU A 53 -1.78 -1.44 -6.72
CA LEU A 53 -1.63 -2.76 -6.14
C LEU A 53 -1.07 -2.60 -4.72
N LEU A 54 -1.81 -3.02 -3.70
CA LEU A 54 -1.49 -2.76 -2.30
C LEU A 54 -0.98 -4.03 -1.61
N SER A 55 0.10 -3.91 -0.85
CA SER A 55 0.61 -4.97 0.01
C SER A 55 1.11 -4.42 1.34
N VAL A 56 0.85 -5.15 2.43
CA VAL A 56 1.49 -4.93 3.72
C VAL A 56 2.57 -5.99 3.86
N VAL A 57 3.83 -5.56 4.03
CA VAL A 57 5.00 -6.44 4.02
C VAL A 57 5.76 -6.39 5.34
N ALA A 58 6.37 -7.50 5.72
CA ALA A 58 7.22 -7.61 6.91
C ALA A 58 8.42 -8.54 6.65
N PRO A 59 9.55 -8.36 7.35
CA PRO A 59 10.66 -9.31 7.30
C PRO A 59 10.20 -10.73 7.65
N GLY A 60 10.46 -11.69 6.75
CA GLY A 60 10.12 -13.11 6.94
C GLY A 60 8.66 -13.49 6.70
N GLY A 61 7.74 -12.54 6.47
CA GLY A 61 6.33 -12.80 6.11
C GLY A 61 5.54 -13.53 7.19
N ALA A 62 5.09 -12.79 8.19
CA ALA A 62 4.42 -13.37 9.36
C ALA A 62 3.38 -12.44 9.97
N SER A 63 2.69 -12.95 10.98
CA SER A 63 1.86 -12.14 11.86
C SER A 63 2.73 -11.18 12.68
N VAL A 64 2.42 -9.89 12.62
CA VAL A 64 3.09 -8.82 13.36
C VAL A 64 2.13 -8.26 14.41
N THR A 65 2.50 -8.35 15.67
CA THR A 65 1.73 -7.74 16.77
C THR A 65 2.06 -6.24 16.86
N THR A 66 1.03 -5.40 16.73
CA THR A 66 1.13 -3.94 16.89
C THR A 66 1.29 -3.55 18.36
N SER A 67 1.65 -2.29 18.63
CA SER A 67 1.72 -1.75 20.00
C SER A 67 0.39 -1.79 20.75
N SER A 68 -0.73 -1.83 20.03
CA SER A 68 -2.08 -1.98 20.59
C SER A 68 -2.45 -3.44 20.88
N GLY A 69 -1.54 -4.39 20.65
CA GLY A 69 -1.78 -5.83 20.85
C GLY A 69 -2.57 -6.51 19.73
N LEU A 70 -2.92 -5.80 18.64
CA LEU A 70 -3.60 -6.40 17.50
C LEU A 70 -2.58 -7.07 16.58
N ALA A 71 -2.89 -8.27 16.09
CA ALA A 71 -2.05 -8.97 15.14
C ALA A 71 -2.43 -8.62 13.69
N LEU A 72 -1.45 -8.25 12.88
CA LEU A 72 -1.58 -7.99 11.45
C LEU A 72 -0.89 -9.10 10.66
N LEU A 73 -1.58 -9.72 9.71
CA LEU A 73 -0.94 -10.60 8.74
C LEU A 73 -0.22 -9.75 7.69
N ALA A 74 1.07 -9.99 7.51
CA ALA A 74 1.90 -9.33 6.50
C ALA A 74 2.49 -10.35 5.54
N GLN A 75 2.62 -9.94 4.27
CA GLN A 75 3.35 -10.68 3.26
C GLN A 75 4.86 -10.61 3.54
N PRO A 76 5.65 -11.60 3.07
CA PRO A 76 7.10 -11.47 3.11
C PRO A 76 7.56 -10.28 2.27
N LEU A 77 8.70 -9.70 2.66
CA LEU A 77 9.40 -8.74 1.79
C LEU A 77 9.70 -9.40 0.43
N PRO A 78 9.46 -8.70 -0.68
CA PRO A 78 9.77 -9.22 -2.00
C PRO A 78 11.30 -9.32 -2.19
N PRO A 79 11.76 -10.07 -3.21
CA PRO A 79 13.15 -10.05 -3.64
C PRO A 79 13.63 -8.63 -3.97
N ILE A 80 14.92 -8.35 -3.79
CA ILE A 80 15.51 -7.00 -3.96
C ILE A 80 15.33 -6.45 -5.38
N GLU A 81 15.15 -7.32 -6.36
CA GLU A 81 14.92 -7.00 -7.77
C GLU A 81 13.49 -6.49 -8.03
N SER A 82 12.55 -6.75 -7.11
CA SER A 82 11.15 -6.37 -7.23
C SER A 82 10.86 -5.07 -6.48
N VAL A 83 11.33 -3.96 -7.06
CA VAL A 83 11.20 -2.62 -6.46
C VAL A 83 9.77 -2.09 -6.60
N PRO A 84 9.10 -1.70 -5.50
CA PRO A 84 7.77 -1.09 -5.59
C PRO A 84 7.86 0.33 -6.16
N ASP A 85 6.75 0.82 -6.73
CA ASP A 85 6.66 2.22 -7.16
C ASP A 85 6.68 3.17 -5.96
N THR A 86 6.12 2.73 -4.81
CA THR A 86 6.18 3.43 -3.54
C THR A 86 6.36 2.44 -2.38
N LEU A 87 7.34 2.70 -1.52
CA LEU A 87 7.50 2.04 -0.22
C LEU A 87 7.15 3.03 0.91
N LEU A 88 6.20 2.67 1.76
CA LEU A 88 5.88 3.39 2.99
C LEU A 88 6.41 2.62 4.19
N ILE A 89 7.06 3.32 5.11
CA ILE A 89 7.54 2.74 6.37
C ILE A 89 6.66 3.30 7.49
N ALA A 90 5.93 2.41 8.17
CA ALA A 90 5.06 2.80 9.28
C ALA A 90 5.87 3.19 10.53
N GLY A 91 5.30 4.06 11.38
CA GLY A 91 5.91 4.60 12.59
C GLY A 91 5.27 4.14 13.90
#